data_AF-W2GQU1-F1
#
_entry.id   AF-W2GQU1-F1
#
_cell.length_a   1.000
_cell.length_b   1.000
_cell.length_c   1.000
_cell.angle_alpha   90.00
_cell.angle_beta   90.00
_cell.angle_gamma   90.00
#
_symmetry.space_group_name_H-M   'P 1'
#
loop_
_entity.id
_entity.type
_entity.pdbx_description
1 polymer ?
#
loop_
_entity_poly.entity_id
_entity_poly.type
_entity_poly.pdbx_seq_one_letter_code
_entity_poly.pdbx_strand_id
1 'polypeptide(L)'
;MAARGVRIGSKADVLKNLRSLLRVARTRGSQDSIRDCKFSQQILAQYRSRQHENDRAKMRVYRAEASDYLMLLQGIEEQRFLWALDAGVEKKLTGQEIVNASARRVGLEVPEMYAEKQAEEERKKAAAAKYLADKRAKEATAGQ
;
A
#
# COMPACT_ATOMS: atom_id res chain seq x y z
N MET A 1 17.12 43.45 18.23
CA MET A 1 16.13 42.49 17.70
C MET A 1 16.87 41.36 16.99
N ALA A 2 16.98 40.19 17.61
CA ALA A 2 17.67 39.05 17.02
C ALA A 2 16.86 38.53 15.81
N ALA A 3 17.38 38.72 14.61
CA ALA A 3 16.91 38.03 13.42
C ALA A 3 17.13 36.53 13.64
N ARG A 4 16.09 35.82 14.10
CA ARG A 4 16.06 34.37 14.15
C ARG A 4 16.51 33.87 12.78
N GLY A 5 17.69 33.28 12.72
CA GLY A 5 18.21 32.64 11.51
C GLY A 5 17.20 31.60 11.07
N VAL A 6 16.37 31.96 10.10
CA VAL A 6 15.52 31.01 9.38
C VAL A 6 16.48 29.99 8.85
N ARG A 7 16.50 28.79 9.46
CA ARG A 7 17.19 27.64 8.92
C ARG A 7 16.55 27.40 7.56
N ILE A 8 17.16 27.97 6.53
CA ILE A 8 16.80 27.72 5.13
C ILE A 8 16.91 26.20 5.04
N GLY A 9 15.77 25.51 4.99
CA GLY A 9 15.65 24.05 5.08
C GLY A 9 16.79 23.31 4.40
N SER A 10 17.21 22.22 5.01
CA SER A 10 18.38 21.49 4.55
C SER A 10 18.13 20.93 3.14
N LYS A 11 19.20 20.57 2.42
CA LYS A 11 19.11 19.80 1.17
C LYS A 11 18.21 18.56 1.33
N ALA A 12 18.13 17.99 2.53
CA ALA A 12 17.28 16.85 2.82
C ALA A 12 15.77 17.18 2.70
N ASP A 13 15.33 18.37 3.10
CA ASP A 13 13.93 18.78 3.00
C ASP A 13 13.49 18.94 1.54
N VAL A 14 14.37 19.52 0.72
CA VAL A 14 14.15 19.65 -0.74
C VAL A 14 14.01 18.28 -1.39
N LEU A 15 14.90 17.34 -1.04
CA LEU A 15 14.85 15.96 -1.54
C LEU A 15 13.64 15.19 -1.02
N LYS A 16 13.21 15.44 0.23
CA LYS A 16 11.99 14.86 0.79
C LYS A 16 10.77 15.29 -0.01
N ASN A 17 10.61 16.58 -0.26
CA ASN A 17 9.50 17.10 -1.07
C ASN A 17 9.53 16.55 -2.50
N LEU A 18 10.70 16.52 -3.14
CA LEU A 18 10.86 15.92 -4.47
C LEU A 18 10.42 14.45 -4.49
N ARG A 19 10.86 13.64 -3.52
CA ARG A 19 10.47 12.23 -3.43
C ARG A 19 8.97 12.05 -3.25
N SER A 20 8.35 12.88 -2.41
CA SER A 20 6.90 12.85 -2.20
C SER A 20 6.14 13.21 -3.48
N LEU A 21 6.54 14.29 -4.17
CA LEU A 21 5.96 14.71 -5.44
C LEU A 21 6.07 13.61 -6.51
N LEU A 22 7.23 12.98 -6.65
CA LEU A 22 7.44 11.88 -7.60
C LEU A 22 6.66 10.62 -7.25
N ARG A 23 6.39 10.37 -5.96
CA ARG A 23 5.56 9.24 -5.54
C ARG A 23 4.10 9.46 -5.95
N VAL A 24 3.56 10.64 -5.64
CA VAL A 24 2.18 11.03 -5.99
C VAL A 24 1.97 11.16 -7.50
N ALA A 25 2.97 11.66 -8.23
CA ALA A 25 2.88 11.70 -9.69
C ALA A 25 2.84 10.29 -10.32
N ARG A 26 3.51 9.31 -9.69
CA ARG A 26 3.55 7.92 -10.16
C ARG A 26 2.26 7.18 -9.86
N THR A 27 1.66 7.35 -8.68
CA THR A 27 0.35 6.76 -8.35
C THR A 27 -0.76 7.22 -9.31
N ARG A 28 -0.59 8.37 -9.96
CA ARG A 28 -1.51 8.92 -10.96
C ARG A 28 -1.17 8.53 -12.41
N GLY A 29 0.08 8.18 -12.69
CA GLY A 29 0.50 7.76 -14.02
C GLY A 29 0.06 6.32 -14.30
N SER A 30 -0.44 6.06 -15.50
CA SER A 30 -0.68 4.68 -15.99
C SER A 30 0.62 3.96 -16.36
N GLN A 31 1.77 4.49 -15.95
CA GLN A 31 3.09 4.05 -16.38
C GLN A 31 3.92 3.66 -15.16
N ASP A 32 4.51 2.47 -15.23
CA ASP A 32 5.28 1.88 -14.14
C ASP A 32 6.63 2.58 -13.92
N SER A 33 7.12 3.28 -14.95
CA SER A 33 8.43 3.91 -14.95
C SER A 33 8.34 5.44 -14.78
N ILE A 34 9.24 5.98 -13.94
CA ILE A 34 9.42 7.43 -13.77
C ILE A 34 9.89 8.08 -15.08
N ARG A 35 10.62 7.34 -15.92
CA ARG A 35 11.17 7.84 -17.19
C ARG A 35 10.08 8.19 -18.19
N ASP A 36 9.02 7.38 -18.22
CA ASP A 36 7.96 7.53 -19.21
C ASP A 36 6.90 8.54 -18.71
N CYS A 37 6.73 8.67 -17.39
CA CYS A 37 5.74 9.55 -16.79
C CYS A 37 6.07 11.04 -17.06
N LYS A 38 5.33 11.65 -17.99
CA LYS A 38 5.47 13.07 -18.39
C LYS A 38 5.46 14.04 -17.20
N PHE A 39 4.57 13.84 -16.24
CA PHE A 39 4.51 14.67 -15.03
C PHE A 39 5.77 14.56 -14.17
N SER A 40 6.28 13.33 -13.99
CA SER A 40 7.52 13.10 -13.25
C SER A 40 8.72 13.74 -13.94
N GLN A 41 8.79 13.67 -15.27
CA GLN A 41 9.85 14.33 -16.04
C GLN A 41 9.80 15.86 -15.94
N GLN A 42 8.61 16.45 -15.97
CA GLN A 42 8.45 17.90 -15.79
C GLN A 42 8.90 18.36 -14.39
N ILE A 43 8.50 17.64 -13.34
CA ILE A 43 8.94 17.93 -11.96
C ILE A 43 10.47 17.84 -11.88
N LEU A 44 11.07 16.77 -12.41
CA LEU A 44 12.52 16.62 -12.44
C LEU A 44 13.22 17.72 -13.23
N ALA A 45 12.66 18.15 -14.37
CA ALA A 45 13.21 19.23 -15.17
C ALA A 45 13.24 20.56 -14.40
N GLN A 46 12.17 20.89 -13.68
CA GLN A 46 12.12 22.10 -12.84
C GLN A 46 13.17 22.04 -11.73
N TYR A 47 13.29 20.92 -11.01
CA TYR A 47 14.29 20.77 -9.95
C TYR A 47 15.73 20.81 -10.47
N ARG A 48 15.99 20.22 -11.65
CA ARG A 48 17.32 20.28 -12.31
C ARG A 48 17.66 21.70 -12.75
N SER A 49 16.72 22.43 -13.34
CA SER A 49 16.94 23.81 -13.79
C SER A 49 17.30 24.76 -12.64
N ARG A 50 16.77 24.49 -11.44
CA ARG A 50 16.96 25.32 -10.23
C ARG A 50 18.09 24.81 -9.33
N GLN A 51 18.81 23.74 -9.70
CA GLN A 51 19.79 23.07 -8.85
C GLN A 51 20.99 23.96 -8.49
N HIS A 52 21.36 24.88 -9.38
CA HIS A 52 22.51 25.78 -9.23
C HIS A 52 22.12 27.19 -8.78
N GLU A 53 20.86 27.39 -8.37
CA GLU A 53 20.41 28.68 -7.84
C GLU A 53 21.05 28.95 -6.47
N ASN A 54 21.66 30.12 -6.31
CA ASN A 54 22.34 30.52 -5.08
C ASN A 54 21.64 31.66 -4.33
N ASP A 55 20.65 32.31 -4.94
CA ASP A 55 19.87 33.36 -4.30
C ASP A 55 18.95 32.78 -3.22
N ARG A 56 19.16 33.22 -1.97
CA ARG A 56 18.39 32.79 -0.80
C ARG A 56 16.91 33.17 -0.89
N ALA A 57 16.57 34.30 -1.51
CA ALA A 57 15.19 34.73 -1.65
C ALA A 57 14.45 33.80 -2.63
N LYS A 58 15.04 33.56 -3.81
CA LYS A 58 14.50 32.64 -4.82
C LYS A 58 14.39 31.21 -4.30
N MET A 59 15.42 30.71 -3.62
CA MET A 59 15.37 29.37 -3.01
C MET A 59 14.20 29.23 -2.02
N ARG A 60 13.87 30.28 -1.25
CA ARG A 60 12.73 30.24 -0.34
C ARG A 60 11.41 30.14 -1.12
N VAL A 61 11.26 30.95 -2.16
CA VAL A 61 10.07 30.94 -3.03
C VAL A 61 9.88 29.58 -3.69
N TYR A 62 10.92 29.03 -4.33
CA TYR A 62 10.84 27.72 -4.98
C TYR A 62 10.49 26.58 -4.03
N ARG A 63 10.87 26.69 -2.75
CA ARG A 63 10.51 25.70 -1.73
C ARG A 63 9.07 25.85 -1.26
N ALA A 64 8.59 27.08 -1.12
CA ALA A 64 7.18 27.34 -0.87
C ALA A 64 6.33 26.76 -2.01
N GLU A 65 6.66 27.09 -3.27
CA GLU A 65 6.01 26.55 -4.47
C GLU A 65 5.97 25.01 -4.45
N ALA A 66 7.10 24.35 -4.19
CA ALA A 66 7.16 22.90 -4.13
C ALA A 66 6.28 22.30 -3.01
N SER A 67 6.12 23.01 -1.90
CA SER A 67 5.30 22.58 -0.77
C SER A 67 3.82 22.78 -1.05
N ASP A 68 3.46 23.89 -1.71
CA ASP A 68 2.10 24.19 -2.16
C ASP A 68 1.64 23.15 -3.20
N TYR A 69 2.50 22.81 -4.18
CA TYR A 69 2.20 21.75 -5.13
C TYR A 69 2.04 20.39 -4.48
N LEU A 70 2.84 20.08 -3.46
CA LEU A 70 2.69 18.84 -2.71
C LEU A 70 1.35 18.79 -1.98
N MET A 71 0.97 19.88 -1.31
CA MET A 71 -0.30 19.99 -0.60
C MET A 71 -1.49 19.87 -1.56
N LEU A 72 -1.42 20.51 -2.72
CA LEU A 72 -2.46 20.41 -3.76
C LEU A 72 -2.62 18.96 -4.24
N LEU A 73 -1.51 18.29 -4.55
CA LEU A 73 -1.55 16.92 -5.04
C LEU A 73 -2.07 15.93 -3.99
N GLN A 74 -1.70 16.12 -2.73
CA GLN A 74 -2.23 15.33 -1.61
C GLN A 74 -3.73 15.56 -1.42
N GLY A 75 -4.19 16.81 -1.50
CA GLY A 75 -5.63 17.12 -1.42
C GLY A 75 -6.45 16.44 -2.52
N ILE A 76 -5.91 16.37 -3.74
CA ILE A 76 -6.56 15.64 -4.85
C ILE A 76 -6.59 14.12 -4.59
N GLU A 77 -5.52 13.54 -4.04
CA GLU A 77 -5.51 12.13 -3.65
C GLU A 77 -6.54 11.82 -2.57
N GLU A 78 -6.64 12.68 -1.56
CA GLU A 78 -7.63 12.56 -0.49
C GLU A 78 -9.06 12.66 -1.04
N GLN A 79 -9.35 13.63 -1.90
CA GLN A 79 -10.66 13.74 -2.54
C GLN A 79 -11.05 12.48 -3.32
N ARG A 80 -10.10 11.90 -4.07
CA ARG A 80 -10.35 10.64 -4.78
C ARG A 80 -10.59 9.48 -3.83
N PHE A 81 -9.88 9.45 -2.70
CA PHE A 81 -10.09 8.44 -1.67
C PHE A 81 -11.48 8.57 -1.04
N LEU A 82 -11.89 9.78 -0.67
CA LEU A 82 -13.23 10.05 -0.13
C LEU A 82 -14.33 9.70 -1.13
N TRP A 83 -14.18 10.07 -2.41
CA TRP A 83 -15.13 9.65 -3.44
C TRP A 83 -15.22 8.14 -3.63
N ALA A 84 -14.10 7.42 -3.48
CA ALA A 84 -14.13 5.97 -3.53
C ALA A 84 -14.89 5.38 -2.33
N LEU A 85 -14.70 5.94 -1.13
CA LEU A 85 -15.46 5.56 0.05
C LEU A 85 -16.95 5.85 -0.10
N ASP A 86 -17.31 7.04 -0.59
CA ASP A 86 -18.70 7.43 -0.86
C ASP A 86 -19.37 6.51 -1.90
N ALA A 87 -18.59 6.02 -2.87
CA ALA A 87 -19.04 5.02 -3.85
C ALA A 87 -19.13 3.59 -3.28
N GLY A 88 -18.89 3.39 -1.99
CA GLY A 88 -18.97 2.09 -1.30
C GLY A 88 -17.73 1.21 -1.46
N VAL A 89 -16.60 1.75 -1.92
CA VAL A 89 -15.33 1.03 -2.01
C VAL A 89 -14.60 1.11 -0.67
N GLU A 90 -15.10 0.39 0.33
CA GLU A 90 -14.53 0.39 1.69
C GLU A 90 -13.15 -0.29 1.78
N LYS A 91 -12.89 -1.26 0.89
CA LYS A 91 -11.61 -1.96 0.80
C LYS A 91 -11.10 -1.97 -0.64
N LYS A 92 -9.88 -1.49 -0.86
CA LYS A 92 -9.14 -1.75 -2.10
C LYS A 92 -8.74 -3.21 -2.11
N LEU A 93 -9.60 -4.05 -2.69
CA LEU A 93 -9.26 -5.46 -2.91
C LEU A 93 -8.03 -5.52 -3.81
N THR A 94 -7.04 -6.30 -3.42
CA THR A 94 -5.90 -6.60 -4.29
C THR A 94 -6.40 -7.38 -5.52
N GLY A 95 -5.67 -7.33 -6.65
CA GLY A 95 -6.09 -8.05 -7.86
C GLY A 95 -6.33 -9.55 -7.61
N GLN A 96 -5.53 -10.16 -6.73
CA GLN A 96 -5.73 -11.54 -6.28
C GLN A 96 -7.03 -11.71 -5.47
N GLU A 97 -7.35 -10.80 -4.55
CA GLU A 97 -8.60 -10.85 -3.79
C GLU A 97 -9.83 -10.66 -4.68
N ILE A 98 -9.75 -9.81 -5.72
CA ILE A 98 -10.82 -9.66 -6.70
C ILE A 98 -11.04 -10.97 -7.47
N VAL A 99 -9.97 -11.59 -7.95
CA VAL A 99 -10.04 -12.87 -8.66
C VAL A 99 -10.57 -13.96 -7.73
N ASN A 100 -10.10 -14.03 -6.48
CA ASN A 100 -10.56 -15.00 -5.49
C ASN A 100 -12.03 -14.80 -5.10
N ALA A 101 -12.46 -13.55 -4.89
CA ALA A 101 -13.86 -13.23 -4.62
C ALA A 101 -14.76 -13.56 -5.82
N SER A 102 -14.28 -13.30 -7.03
CA SER A 102 -15.00 -13.66 -8.27
C SER A 102 -15.08 -15.18 -8.45
N ALA A 103 -13.99 -15.90 -8.20
CA ALA A 103 -13.92 -17.35 -8.22
C ALA A 103 -14.90 -17.98 -7.21
N ARG A 104 -14.95 -17.46 -5.97
CA ARG A 104 -15.93 -17.89 -4.96
C ARG A 104 -17.37 -17.66 -5.41
N ARG A 105 -17.67 -16.54 -6.06
CA ARG A 105 -19.03 -16.24 -6.58
C ARG A 105 -19.48 -17.22 -7.66
N VAL A 106 -18.56 -17.72 -8.48
CA VAL A 106 -18.85 -18.70 -9.54
C VAL A 106 -18.63 -20.16 -9.10
N GLY A 107 -18.34 -20.38 -7.81
CA GLY A 107 -18.15 -21.72 -7.24
C GLY A 107 -16.82 -22.39 -7.60
N LEU A 108 -15.82 -21.63 -8.06
CA LEU A 108 -14.47 -22.17 -8.30
C LEU A 108 -13.71 -22.29 -6.98
N GLU A 109 -12.96 -23.39 -6.82
CA GLU A 109 -12.11 -23.59 -5.65
C GLU A 109 -10.91 -22.65 -5.69
N VAL A 110 -10.74 -21.88 -4.61
CA VAL A 110 -9.66 -20.92 -4.42
C VAL A 110 -8.55 -21.55 -3.59
N PRO A 111 -7.26 -21.22 -3.79
CA PRO A 111 -6.15 -21.82 -3.03
C PRO A 111 -6.33 -21.92 -1.51
N GLU A 112 -6.93 -20.91 -0.88
CA GLU A 112 -7.24 -20.91 0.57
C GLU A 112 -8.20 -22.06 0.98
N MET A 113 -9.11 -22.48 0.09
CA MET A 113 -10.01 -23.62 0.33
C MET A 113 -9.26 -24.95 0.44
N TYR A 114 -8.11 -25.12 -0.21
CA TYR A 114 -7.32 -26.34 -0.07
C TYR A 114 -6.71 -26.46 1.33
N ALA A 115 -6.25 -25.35 1.90
CA ALA A 115 -5.70 -25.33 3.25
C ALA A 115 -6.77 -25.66 4.30
N GLU A 116 -7.97 -25.11 4.13
CA GLU A 116 -9.12 -25.42 5.02
C GLU A 116 -9.55 -26.89 4.92
N LYS A 117 -9.63 -27.45 3.70
CA LYS A 117 -9.95 -28.86 3.49
C LYS A 117 -8.91 -29.79 4.11
N GLN A 118 -7.62 -29.50 3.96
CA GLN A 118 -6.55 -30.30 4.56
C GLN A 118 -6.62 -30.27 6.10
N ALA A 119 -6.83 -29.10 6.69
CA ALA A 119 -7.00 -28.97 8.14
C ALA A 119 -8.24 -29.73 8.66
N GLU A 120 -9.33 -29.74 7.89
CA GLU A 120 -10.53 -30.50 8.25
C GLU A 120 -10.31 -32.01 8.17
N GLU A 121 -9.58 -32.50 7.16
CA GLU A 121 -9.20 -33.90 7.03
C GLU A 121 -8.28 -34.37 8.17
N GLU A 122 -7.32 -33.55 8.57
CA GLU A 122 -6.43 -33.84 9.70
C GLU A 122 -7.21 -33.94 11.02
N ARG A 123 -8.18 -33.04 11.25
CA ARG A 123 -9.07 -33.10 12.42
C ARG A 123 -9.91 -34.37 12.44
N LYS A 124 -10.45 -34.79 11.29
CA LYS A 124 -11.22 -36.05 11.16
C LYS A 124 -10.34 -37.27 11.45
N LYS A 125 -9.11 -37.31 10.94
CA LYS A 125 -8.14 -38.38 11.22
C LYS A 125 -7.77 -38.44 12.71
N ALA A 126 -7.54 -37.29 13.34
CA ALA A 126 -7.23 -37.22 14.76
C ALA A 126 -8.41 -37.68 15.64
N ALA A 127 -9.64 -37.31 15.29
CA ALA A 127 -10.85 -37.75 15.99
C ALA A 127 -11.09 -39.26 15.84
N ALA A 128 -10.91 -39.82 14.63
CA ALA A 128 -11.01 -41.25 14.38
C ALA A 128 -9.94 -42.05 15.16
N ALA A 129 -8.71 -41.53 15.23
CA ALA A 129 -7.63 -42.15 16.00
C ALA A 129 -7.93 -42.17 17.51
N LYS A 130 -8.46 -41.07 18.06
CA LYS A 130 -8.92 -41.03 19.46
C LYS A 130 -10.04 -42.04 19.73
N TYR A 131 -11.04 -42.09 18.85
CA TYR A 131 -12.14 -43.05 18.99
C TYR A 131 -11.66 -44.51 18.98
N LEU A 132 -10.72 -44.85 18.08
CA LEU A 132 -10.13 -46.18 18.02
C LEU A 132 -9.29 -46.51 19.28
N ALA A 133 -8.56 -45.54 19.82
CA ALA A 133 -7.79 -45.71 21.05
C ALA A 133 -8.72 -45.93 22.26
N ASP A 134 -9.78 -45.13 22.39
CA ASP A 134 -10.77 -45.26 23.46
C ASP A 134 -11.54 -46.58 23.38
N LYS A 135 -11.86 -47.05 22.16
CA LYS A 135 -12.49 -48.36 21.95
C LYS A 135 -11.58 -49.50 22.41
N ARG A 136 -10.29 -49.48 22.03
CA ARG A 136 -9.31 -50.48 22.47
C ARG A 136 -9.08 -50.48 23.97
N ALA A 137 -9.06 -49.30 24.61
CA ALA A 137 -8.93 -49.18 26.05
C ALA A 137 -10.14 -49.79 26.79
N LYS A 138 -11.36 -49.55 26.29
CA LYS A 138 -12.60 -50.13 26.87
C LYS A 138 -12.66 -51.65 26.71
N GLU A 139 -12.25 -52.17 25.56
CA GLU A 139 -12.19 -53.62 25.30
C GLU A 139 -11.14 -54.31 26.21
N ALA A 140 -10.01 -53.66 26.48
CA ALA A 140 -8.99 -54.16 27.40
C ALA A 140 -9.45 -54.19 28.87
N THR A 141 -10.29 -53.23 29.29
CA THR A 141 -10.86 -53.18 30.65
C THR A 141 -12.06 -54.12 30.85
N ALA A 142 -12.76 -54.50 29.78
CA ALA A 142 -13.92 -55.39 29.83
C ALA A 142 -13.56 -56.89 29.70
N GLY A 143 -12.28 -57.20 29.41
CA GLY A 143 -11.75 -58.56 29.27
C GLY A 143 -11.04 -59.12 30.52
N GLN A 144 -11.17 -58.46 31.68
CA GLN A 144 -10.79 -58.98 33.00
C GLN A 144 -12.04 -59.33 33.79
#